data_AF-A0A4P2QSP3-F1
#
_entry.id   AF-A0A4P2QSP3-F1
#
_cell.length_a   1.000
_cell.length_b   1.000
_cell.length_c   1.000
_cell.angle_alpha   90.00
_cell.angle_beta   90.00
_cell.angle_gamma   90.00
#
_symmetry.space_group_name_H-M   'P 1'
#
loop_
_entity.id
_entity.type
_entity.pdbx_description
1 polymer ?
#
loop_
_entity_poly.entity_id
_entity_poly.type
_entity_poly.pdbx_seq_one_letter_code
_entity_poly.pdbx_strand_id
1 'polypeptide(L)'
;MTRWSVATALLLLTPACSDDVGGGGGEQTEDGALLEVEVPASGRVFLRLATPEVVVPSGDPAASTDWDLAFSGYDVFTNSGLSGPGEGGALPLTLEDYTAGQLPSTPFLLQDEAGGAFTGWYAYDGETHVAFSRYHIHAIEHEGRYWKLQILSFYGEVDGAPVTGLYQLRYAEVLPDGSGPTVDIEDLDATAGGIDMPETAPSACLDLASGEQRMLTPEEARASTAWHVCFRRSQIGVNGELGGPGTARGADLQEQEARSESLAEVKERTAASEEARFDAADHAALTDAAVAYRGDHIATAFTGRWLDRGASPPAPAKDAAWLVQSADGQSRYVTVIERFEGATDASPGRVIMRVKQVE
;
A
#
# COMPACT_ATOMS: atom_id res chain seq x y z
N MET A 1 19.02 9.08 85.05
CA MET A 1 17.98 9.92 84.41
C MET A 1 18.48 10.36 83.05
N THR A 2 18.05 9.72 81.97
CA THR A 2 17.77 10.31 80.64
C THR A 2 17.40 9.16 79.71
N ARG A 3 16.14 9.19 79.23
CA ARG A 3 15.61 8.34 78.15
C ARG A 3 15.91 9.04 76.84
N TRP A 4 16.47 8.37 75.84
CA TRP A 4 16.42 8.83 74.45
C TRP A 4 15.78 7.76 73.57
N SER A 5 14.78 8.22 72.81
CA SER A 5 13.92 7.47 71.91
C SER A 5 14.61 7.26 70.56
N VAL A 6 14.47 6.06 70.00
CA VAL A 6 14.85 5.74 68.62
C VAL A 6 13.70 6.15 67.70
N ALA A 7 13.96 7.03 66.75
CA ALA A 7 13.03 7.39 65.68
C ALA A 7 13.32 6.51 64.46
N THR A 8 12.36 5.65 64.11
CA THR A 8 12.39 4.83 62.89
C THR A 8 11.90 5.68 61.72
N ALA A 9 12.80 6.01 60.78
CA ALA A 9 12.43 6.64 59.51
C ALA A 9 11.87 5.59 58.55
N LEU A 10 10.59 5.70 58.23
CA LEU A 10 9.90 4.90 57.23
C LEU A 10 10.20 5.51 55.85
N LEU A 11 11.12 4.91 55.08
CA LEU A 11 11.31 5.26 53.67
C LEU A 11 10.14 4.68 52.86
N LEU A 12 9.21 5.55 52.46
CA LEU A 12 8.21 5.28 51.43
C LEU A 12 8.88 5.38 50.06
N LEU A 13 9.07 4.25 49.40
CA LEU A 13 9.41 4.17 47.98
C LEU A 13 8.15 4.51 47.18
N THR A 14 8.11 5.69 46.56
CA THR A 14 7.12 6.04 45.53
C THR A 14 7.57 5.43 44.20
N PRO A 15 6.69 4.75 43.44
CA PRO A 15 6.99 4.39 42.06
C PRO A 15 7.10 5.68 41.23
N ALA A 16 8.23 5.85 40.55
CA ALA A 16 8.43 6.92 39.58
C ALA A 16 7.46 6.71 38.41
N CYS A 17 6.68 7.75 38.15
CA CYS A 17 5.70 7.87 37.09
C CYS A 17 6.35 7.79 35.70
N SER A 18 5.52 7.32 34.78
CA SER A 18 5.65 7.24 33.32
C SER A 18 6.28 8.48 32.68
N ASP A 19 7.08 8.23 31.64
CA ASP A 19 7.38 9.25 30.64
C ASP A 19 6.07 9.73 29.99
N ASP A 20 5.87 11.06 30.00
CA ASP A 20 4.79 11.75 29.31
C ASP A 20 4.89 11.47 27.80
N VAL A 21 3.89 10.78 27.26
CA VAL A 21 3.64 10.73 25.82
C VAL A 21 2.95 12.06 25.47
N GLY A 22 3.60 12.89 24.66
CA GLY A 22 3.17 14.26 24.37
C GLY A 22 1.72 14.34 23.88
N GLY A 23 0.89 15.09 24.62
CA GLY A 23 -0.47 15.43 24.21
C GLY A 23 -0.45 16.43 23.06
N GLY A 24 -0.69 15.92 21.84
CA GLY A 24 -0.66 16.68 20.59
C GLY A 24 -2.03 17.00 19.98
N GLY A 25 -3.13 16.86 20.72
CA GLY A 25 -4.48 17.13 20.20
C GLY A 25 -4.80 18.63 20.20
N GLY A 26 -4.86 19.26 19.02
CA GLY A 26 -5.32 20.63 18.85
C GLY A 26 -6.83 20.79 19.01
N GLU A 27 -7.28 22.01 19.34
CA GLU A 27 -8.70 22.34 19.43
C GLU A 27 -9.40 22.12 18.07
N GLN A 28 -10.59 21.50 18.06
CA GLN A 28 -11.36 21.32 16.83
C GLN A 28 -11.78 22.69 16.26
N THR A 29 -11.46 22.93 15.00
CA THR A 29 -11.93 24.08 14.21
C THR A 29 -12.89 23.62 13.11
N GLU A 30 -13.53 24.55 12.39
CA GLU A 30 -14.33 24.21 11.20
C GLU A 30 -13.51 23.45 10.13
N ASP A 31 -12.19 23.67 10.10
CA ASP A 31 -11.27 23.01 9.18
C ASP A 31 -10.77 21.66 9.71
N GLY A 32 -11.07 21.31 10.97
CA GLY A 32 -10.56 20.14 11.68
C GLY A 32 -9.57 20.47 12.79
N ALA A 33 -9.16 19.47 13.55
CA ALA A 33 -8.14 19.58 14.58
C ALA A 33 -6.74 19.38 13.99
N LEU A 34 -5.78 20.18 14.45
CA LEU A 34 -4.37 19.95 14.17
C LEU A 34 -3.84 18.83 15.08
N LEU A 35 -3.07 17.91 14.52
CA LEU A 35 -2.39 16.84 15.23
C LEU A 35 -0.90 16.84 14.83
N GLU A 36 -0.03 16.91 15.83
CA GLU A 36 1.42 16.79 15.66
C GLU A 36 1.88 15.41 16.10
N VAL A 37 2.58 14.70 15.22
CA VAL A 37 3.01 13.31 15.45
C VAL A 37 4.52 13.19 15.29
N GLU A 38 5.22 12.86 16.37
CA GLU A 38 6.63 12.48 16.31
C GLU A 38 6.76 11.05 15.80
N VAL A 39 7.30 10.87 14.58
CA VAL A 39 7.52 9.55 14.00
C VAL A 39 8.90 9.04 14.41
N PRO A 40 8.99 7.96 15.20
CA PRO A 40 10.28 7.46 15.67
C PRO A 40 11.13 6.94 14.50
N ALA A 41 12.46 6.98 14.65
CA ALA A 41 13.39 6.44 13.66
C ALA A 41 13.25 4.91 13.45
N SER A 42 12.63 4.21 14.41
CA SER A 42 12.30 2.79 14.33
C SER A 42 11.02 2.50 15.10
N GLY A 43 10.18 1.62 14.55
CA GLY A 43 8.91 1.24 15.16
C GLY A 43 7.72 2.08 14.65
N ARG A 44 6.55 1.81 15.21
CA ARG A 44 5.29 2.47 14.85
C ARG A 44 4.85 3.44 15.93
N VAL A 45 4.31 4.57 15.51
CA VAL A 45 3.49 5.46 16.34
C VAL A 45 2.04 5.33 15.93
N PHE A 46 1.13 5.19 16.89
CA PHE A 46 -0.28 4.89 16.67
C PHE A 46 -1.14 6.09 17.03
N LEU A 47 -2.22 6.30 16.29
CA LEU A 47 -3.08 7.47 16.41
C LEU A 47 -4.53 7.05 16.59
N ARG A 48 -5.30 7.85 17.33
CA ARG A 48 -6.76 7.80 17.36
C ARG A 48 -7.30 9.07 16.71
N LEU A 49 -8.33 8.94 15.87
CA LEU A 49 -8.90 10.06 15.09
C LEU A 49 -10.14 10.67 15.74
N ALA A 50 -10.90 9.89 16.50
CA ALA A 50 -12.09 10.39 17.21
C ALA A 50 -11.75 11.51 18.22
N THR A 51 -10.61 11.34 18.90
CA THR A 51 -9.93 12.39 19.65
C THR A 51 -8.53 12.43 19.06
N PRO A 52 -8.25 13.31 18.08
CA PRO A 52 -6.97 13.34 17.37
C PRO A 52 -5.78 13.39 18.33
N GLU A 53 -5.14 12.24 18.55
CA GLU A 53 -4.09 12.07 19.55
C GLU A 53 -3.18 10.89 19.20
N VAL A 54 -1.96 10.92 19.73
CA VAL A 54 -1.05 9.77 19.75
C VAL A 54 -1.48 8.84 20.88
N VAL A 55 -1.66 7.55 20.58
CA VAL A 55 -2.06 6.53 21.54
C VAL A 55 -1.01 5.43 21.66
N VAL A 56 -1.01 4.75 22.81
CA VAL A 56 -0.31 3.49 23.01
C VAL A 56 -1.38 2.40 23.12
N PRO A 57 -1.53 1.53 22.10
CA PRO A 57 -2.52 0.45 22.15
C PRO A 57 -2.30 -0.45 23.35
N SER A 58 -3.38 -0.95 23.94
CA SER A 58 -3.27 -1.93 25.01
C SER A 58 -2.84 -3.28 24.44
N GLY A 59 -1.69 -3.80 24.92
CA GLY A 59 -1.16 -5.09 24.48
C GLY A 59 -0.46 -5.04 23.11
N ASP A 60 -0.65 -6.08 22.30
CA ASP A 60 -0.07 -6.17 20.95
C ASP A 60 -0.87 -5.28 19.99
N PRO A 61 -0.26 -4.25 19.37
CA PRO A 61 -0.96 -3.39 18.43
C PRO A 61 -1.56 -4.12 17.24
N ALA A 62 -0.97 -5.24 16.80
CA ALA A 62 -1.48 -6.04 15.69
C ALA A 62 -2.78 -6.80 16.04
N ALA A 63 -3.16 -6.81 17.32
CA ALA A 63 -4.39 -7.43 17.82
C ALA A 63 -5.31 -6.42 18.54
N SER A 64 -5.03 -5.12 18.43
CA SER A 64 -5.77 -4.06 19.12
C SER A 64 -6.55 -3.18 18.13
N THR A 65 -7.76 -2.78 18.53
CA THR A 65 -8.58 -1.76 17.85
C THR A 65 -8.48 -0.39 18.50
N ASP A 66 -7.50 -0.18 19.39
CA ASP A 66 -7.35 1.09 20.13
C ASP A 66 -6.81 2.25 19.26
N TRP A 67 -6.40 1.97 18.03
CA TRP A 67 -5.77 2.91 17.10
C TRP A 67 -6.44 2.82 15.72
N ASP A 68 -6.43 3.93 14.97
CA ASP A 68 -7.06 4.06 13.65
C ASP A 68 -6.02 4.16 12.53
N LEU A 69 -4.97 4.95 12.76
CA LEU A 69 -3.83 5.13 11.84
C LEU A 69 -2.51 4.88 12.56
N ALA A 70 -1.47 4.46 11.83
CA ALA A 70 -0.12 4.38 12.35
C ALA A 70 0.92 4.88 11.35
N PHE A 71 2.00 5.48 11.84
CA PHE A 71 3.18 5.84 11.04
C PHE A 71 4.39 4.97 11.41
N SER A 72 5.17 4.54 10.42
CA SER A 72 6.49 3.94 10.60
C SER A 72 7.43 4.47 9.53
N GLY A 73 8.31 5.40 9.89
CA GLY A 73 9.07 6.15 8.89
C GLY A 73 8.10 6.81 7.90
N TYR A 74 8.22 6.44 6.61
CA TYR A 74 7.38 6.97 5.53
C TYR A 74 6.17 6.08 5.17
N ASP A 75 5.89 5.04 5.94
CA ASP A 75 4.71 4.22 5.77
C ASP A 75 3.56 4.70 6.66
N VAL A 76 2.35 4.65 6.11
CA VAL A 76 1.09 4.98 6.81
C VAL A 76 0.17 3.77 6.73
N PHE A 77 -0.26 3.29 7.88
CA PHE A 77 -1.11 2.11 8.02
C PHE A 77 -2.49 2.52 8.51
N THR A 78 -3.50 1.78 8.06
CA THR A 78 -4.85 1.81 8.66
C THR A 78 -5.01 0.59 9.55
N ASN A 79 -5.84 0.69 10.59
CA ASN A 79 -6.19 -0.50 11.39
C ASN A 79 -7.20 -1.38 10.62
N SER A 80 -6.67 -2.10 9.65
CA SER A 80 -7.40 -2.97 8.75
C SER A 80 -6.48 -4.03 8.14
N GLY A 81 -7.08 -5.04 7.51
CA GLY A 81 -6.37 -6.04 6.70
C GLY A 81 -5.13 -6.62 7.39
N LEU A 82 -3.96 -6.50 6.74
CA LEU A 82 -2.69 -7.01 7.26
C LEU A 82 -2.08 -6.19 8.41
N SER A 83 -2.60 -4.99 8.66
CA SER A 83 -2.03 -4.05 9.64
C SER A 83 -2.69 -4.14 11.01
N GLY A 84 -3.95 -4.57 11.09
CA GLY A 84 -4.66 -4.71 12.35
C GLY A 84 -6.07 -5.30 12.20
N PRO A 85 -6.72 -5.66 13.31
CA PRO A 85 -7.98 -6.42 13.31
C PRO A 85 -9.22 -5.54 13.11
N GLY A 86 -9.07 -4.22 12.98
CA GLY A 86 -10.19 -3.29 12.85
C GLY A 86 -10.86 -3.32 11.47
N GLU A 87 -11.97 -2.58 11.38
CA GLU A 87 -12.73 -2.31 10.16
C GLU A 87 -12.29 -1.00 9.48
N GLY A 88 -11.07 -0.55 9.75
CA GLY A 88 -10.54 0.67 9.17
C GLY A 88 -10.33 0.56 7.66
N GLY A 89 -9.81 1.63 7.10
CA GLY A 89 -9.44 1.72 5.69
C GLY A 89 -9.33 3.16 5.26
N ALA A 90 -8.82 3.39 4.05
CA ALA A 90 -8.71 4.74 3.51
C ALA A 90 -8.95 4.80 2.00
N LEU A 91 -9.27 5.99 1.52
CA LEU A 91 -9.36 6.31 0.10
C LEU A 91 -8.65 7.65 -0.14
N PRO A 92 -7.74 7.75 -1.12
CA PRO A 92 -7.17 9.04 -1.49
C PRO A 92 -8.24 9.92 -2.15
N LEU A 93 -8.14 11.20 -1.84
CA LEU A 93 -8.92 12.30 -2.41
C LEU A 93 -7.95 13.34 -2.97
N THR A 94 -8.44 14.18 -3.88
CA THR A 94 -7.72 15.41 -4.16
C THR A 94 -7.98 16.44 -3.05
N LEU A 95 -7.00 17.29 -2.77
CA LEU A 95 -7.19 18.38 -1.82
C LEU A 95 -8.27 19.38 -2.30
N GLU A 96 -8.40 19.54 -3.62
CA GLU A 96 -9.43 20.37 -4.26
C GLU A 96 -10.85 19.86 -3.96
N ASP A 97 -11.12 18.57 -4.21
CA ASP A 97 -12.43 17.97 -3.96
C ASP A 97 -12.82 18.08 -2.48
N TYR A 98 -11.88 17.80 -1.58
CA TYR A 98 -12.11 17.96 -0.14
C TYR A 98 -12.44 19.41 0.23
N THR A 99 -11.67 20.38 -0.27
CA THR A 99 -11.89 21.81 0.01
C THR A 99 -13.23 22.29 -0.55
N ALA A 100 -13.69 21.71 -1.66
CA ALA A 100 -15.01 21.96 -2.23
C ALA A 100 -16.16 21.24 -1.48
N GLY A 101 -15.86 20.43 -0.47
CA GLY A 101 -16.83 19.61 0.27
C GLY A 101 -17.35 18.41 -0.52
N GLN A 102 -16.64 18.00 -1.56
CA GLN A 102 -17.01 16.88 -2.43
C GLN A 102 -16.34 15.61 -1.91
N LEU A 103 -17.08 14.86 -1.10
CA LEU A 103 -16.65 13.55 -0.64
C LEU A 103 -17.28 12.45 -1.49
N PRO A 104 -16.53 11.38 -1.80
CA PRO A 104 -17.06 10.26 -2.56
C PRO A 104 -18.12 9.52 -1.73
N SER A 105 -19.28 9.29 -2.35
CA SER A 105 -20.33 8.42 -1.79
C SER A 105 -19.97 6.95 -2.00
N THR A 106 -18.95 6.46 -1.27
CA THR A 106 -18.53 5.05 -1.31
C THR A 106 -18.75 4.37 0.04
N PRO A 107 -19.36 3.17 0.09
CA PRO A 107 -19.33 2.34 1.29
C PRO A 107 -17.99 1.63 1.46
N PHE A 108 -17.13 1.60 0.43
CA PHE A 108 -15.88 0.83 0.41
C PHE A 108 -14.66 1.75 0.54
N LEU A 109 -13.72 1.34 1.38
CA LEU A 109 -12.38 1.92 1.49
C LEU A 109 -11.33 0.83 1.25
N LEU A 110 -10.13 1.25 0.87
CA LEU A 110 -9.00 0.34 0.69
C LEU A 110 -8.49 -0.06 2.06
N GLN A 111 -8.46 -1.36 2.33
CA GLN A 111 -7.78 -1.92 3.49
C GLN A 111 -6.30 -2.09 3.18
N ASP A 112 -5.51 -2.29 4.23
CA ASP A 112 -4.09 -2.58 4.11
C ASP A 112 -3.90 -4.03 3.63
N GLU A 113 -3.35 -4.21 2.45
CA GLU A 113 -3.21 -5.51 1.78
C GLU A 113 -1.75 -5.79 1.43
N ALA A 114 -1.43 -7.02 1.03
CA ALA A 114 -0.12 -7.30 0.46
C ALA A 114 -0.05 -6.67 -0.94
N GLY A 115 1.04 -5.97 -1.22
CA GLY A 115 1.28 -5.39 -2.53
C GLY A 115 2.74 -4.99 -2.71
N GLY A 116 3.09 -4.66 -3.94
CA GLY A 116 4.46 -4.28 -4.29
C GLY A 116 4.47 -3.60 -5.64
N ALA A 117 5.30 -4.12 -6.54
CA ALA A 117 5.48 -3.57 -7.88
C ALA A 117 4.16 -3.33 -8.64
N PHE A 118 3.14 -4.14 -8.41
CA PHE A 118 1.90 -4.08 -9.18
C PHE A 118 0.82 -3.18 -8.58
N THR A 119 0.99 -2.55 -7.41
CA THR A 119 -0.11 -1.77 -6.79
C THR A 119 -0.65 -0.63 -7.66
N GLY A 120 0.16 -0.17 -8.62
CA GLY A 120 -0.18 0.90 -9.56
C GLY A 120 -0.59 0.43 -10.95
N TRP A 121 -0.76 -0.88 -11.22
CA TRP A 121 -0.85 -1.39 -12.61
C TRP A 121 -2.02 -0.84 -13.44
N TYR A 122 -3.05 -0.26 -12.81
CA TYR A 122 -4.24 0.29 -13.45
C TYR A 122 -4.54 1.75 -13.09
N ALA A 123 -5.29 2.41 -13.98
CA ALA A 123 -6.03 3.64 -13.70
C ALA A 123 -7.53 3.32 -13.65
N TYR A 124 -8.22 3.77 -12.60
CA TYR A 124 -9.64 3.50 -12.40
C TYR A 124 -10.50 4.68 -12.85
N ASP A 125 -11.46 4.41 -13.71
CA ASP A 125 -12.51 5.35 -14.10
C ASP A 125 -13.69 5.18 -13.14
N GLY A 126 -13.85 6.13 -12.23
CA GLY A 126 -14.92 6.10 -11.21
C GLY A 126 -16.33 6.36 -11.77
N GLU A 127 -16.46 6.92 -12.98
CA GLU A 127 -17.77 7.17 -13.61
C GLU A 127 -18.30 5.89 -14.27
N THR A 128 -17.42 5.16 -14.95
CA THR A 128 -17.79 3.93 -15.68
C THR A 128 -17.46 2.64 -14.93
N HIS A 129 -16.77 2.74 -13.80
CA HIS A 129 -16.28 1.63 -12.99
C HIS A 129 -15.36 0.66 -13.76
N VAL A 130 -14.51 1.21 -14.64
CA VAL A 130 -13.57 0.44 -15.47
C VAL A 130 -12.13 0.64 -15.01
N ALA A 131 -11.37 -0.45 -14.91
CA ALA A 131 -9.93 -0.44 -14.65
C ALA A 131 -9.16 -0.53 -15.98
N PHE A 132 -8.51 0.56 -16.38
CA PHE A 132 -7.66 0.59 -17.56
C PHE A 132 -6.23 0.21 -17.18
N SER A 133 -5.64 -0.76 -17.89
CA SER A 133 -4.22 -1.06 -17.72
C SER A 133 -3.39 0.18 -18.04
N ARG A 134 -2.41 0.49 -17.20
CA ARG A 134 -1.41 1.51 -17.53
C ARG A 134 -0.40 1.03 -18.55
N TYR A 135 -0.35 -0.27 -18.83
CA TYR A 135 0.70 -0.89 -19.65
C TYR A 135 2.11 -0.62 -19.11
N HIS A 136 2.24 -0.45 -17.80
CA HIS A 136 3.54 -0.38 -17.15
C HIS A 136 4.29 -1.71 -17.28
N ILE A 137 5.60 -1.60 -17.44
CA ILE A 137 6.52 -2.72 -17.49
C ILE A 137 6.98 -3.00 -16.07
N HIS A 138 6.54 -4.13 -15.56
CA HIS A 138 6.91 -4.60 -14.25
C HIS A 138 8.09 -5.53 -14.41
N ALA A 139 9.22 -5.16 -13.84
CA ALA A 139 10.41 -5.99 -13.82
C ALA A 139 10.32 -6.96 -12.66
N ILE A 140 10.56 -8.25 -12.92
CA ILE A 140 10.65 -9.29 -11.90
C ILE A 140 12.08 -9.82 -11.90
N GLU A 141 12.69 -9.92 -10.72
CA GLU A 141 13.97 -10.57 -10.51
C GLU A 141 13.77 -11.80 -9.61
N HIS A 142 14.43 -12.91 -9.96
CA HIS A 142 14.49 -14.09 -9.11
C HIS A 142 15.82 -14.81 -9.37
N GLU A 143 16.62 -14.98 -8.32
CA GLU A 143 17.92 -15.68 -8.36
C GLU A 143 18.87 -15.17 -9.46
N GLY A 144 18.89 -13.86 -9.70
CA GLY A 144 19.74 -13.19 -10.69
C GLY A 144 19.22 -13.26 -12.14
N ARG A 145 18.02 -13.82 -12.35
CA ARG A 145 17.31 -13.80 -13.63
C ARG A 145 16.27 -12.70 -13.63
N TYR A 146 16.01 -12.14 -14.81
CA TYR A 146 15.16 -10.98 -14.97
C TYR A 146 14.06 -11.24 -16.00
N TRP A 147 12.85 -10.79 -15.69
CA TRP A 147 11.71 -10.81 -16.61
C TRP A 147 11.08 -9.43 -16.67
N LYS A 148 10.55 -9.08 -17.84
CA LYS A 148 9.61 -7.98 -17.99
C LYS A 148 8.21 -8.55 -18.15
N LEU A 149 7.23 -7.99 -17.45
CA LEU A 149 5.82 -8.35 -17.52
C LEU A 149 4.99 -7.10 -17.73
N GLN A 150 4.00 -7.17 -18.62
CA GLN A 150 3.06 -6.08 -18.85
C GLN A 150 1.64 -6.63 -18.89
N ILE A 151 0.76 -6.00 -18.12
CA ILE A 151 -0.67 -6.28 -18.13
C ILE A 151 -1.30 -5.57 -19.32
N LEU A 152 -2.06 -6.30 -20.14
CA LEU A 152 -2.73 -5.76 -21.32
C LEU A 152 -4.22 -5.52 -21.04
N SER A 153 -4.87 -6.45 -20.35
CA SER A 153 -6.28 -6.35 -19.97
C SER A 153 -6.57 -7.07 -18.65
N PHE A 154 -7.57 -6.58 -17.92
CA PHE A 154 -8.17 -7.23 -16.74
C PHE A 154 -9.50 -7.93 -17.06
N TYR A 155 -9.96 -7.77 -18.30
CA TYR A 155 -11.24 -8.26 -18.79
C TYR A 155 -10.99 -9.29 -19.88
N GLY A 156 -11.69 -10.42 -19.77
CA GLY A 156 -11.82 -11.44 -20.81
C GLY A 156 -13.29 -11.75 -21.07
N GLU A 157 -13.57 -12.81 -21.82
CA GLU A 157 -14.93 -13.23 -22.14
C GLU A 157 -15.11 -14.73 -21.88
N VAL A 158 -16.24 -15.12 -21.29
CA VAL A 158 -16.67 -16.52 -21.16
C VAL A 158 -18.06 -16.63 -21.74
N ASP A 159 -18.26 -17.52 -22.71
CA ASP A 159 -19.53 -17.71 -23.42
C ASP A 159 -20.13 -16.41 -24.00
N GLY A 160 -19.26 -15.49 -24.43
CA GLY A 160 -19.65 -14.18 -24.98
C GLY A 160 -20.12 -13.17 -23.94
N ALA A 161 -19.93 -13.45 -22.65
CA ALA A 161 -20.16 -12.52 -21.56
C ALA A 161 -18.82 -12.00 -21.00
N PRO A 162 -18.70 -10.69 -20.71
CA PRO A 162 -17.48 -10.14 -20.14
C PRO A 162 -17.27 -10.66 -18.72
N VAL A 163 -16.03 -11.06 -18.42
CA VAL A 163 -15.60 -11.53 -17.11
C VAL A 163 -14.43 -10.68 -16.62
N THR A 164 -14.51 -10.22 -15.38
CA THR A 164 -13.43 -9.50 -14.70
C THR A 164 -12.47 -10.47 -14.03
N GLY A 165 -11.18 -10.17 -14.07
CA GLY A 165 -10.15 -11.06 -13.52
C GLY A 165 -9.76 -12.19 -14.47
N LEU A 166 -10.13 -12.11 -15.75
CA LEU A 166 -9.48 -12.87 -16.81
C LEU A 166 -8.45 -11.94 -17.46
N TYR A 167 -7.18 -12.16 -17.14
CA TYR A 167 -6.11 -11.27 -17.56
C TYR A 167 -5.56 -11.63 -18.93
N GLN A 168 -5.35 -10.58 -19.73
CA GLN A 168 -4.43 -10.63 -20.87
C GLN A 168 -3.10 -10.00 -20.45
N LEU A 169 -1.99 -10.67 -20.68
CA LEU A 169 -0.66 -10.17 -20.35
C LEU A 169 0.39 -10.67 -21.34
N ARG A 170 1.54 -10.00 -21.34
CA ARG A 170 2.75 -10.48 -22.00
C ARG A 170 3.94 -10.43 -21.07
N TYR A 171 4.87 -11.37 -21.24
CA TYR A 171 6.13 -11.34 -20.52
C TYR A 171 7.27 -11.93 -21.34
N ALA A 172 8.50 -11.57 -21.00
CA ALA A 172 9.71 -12.14 -21.60
C ALA A 172 10.82 -12.19 -20.55
N GLU A 173 11.64 -13.24 -20.59
CA GLU A 173 12.92 -13.25 -19.89
C GLU A 173 13.88 -12.27 -20.59
N VAL A 174 14.64 -11.52 -19.80
CA VAL A 174 15.57 -10.50 -20.27
C VAL A 174 16.99 -10.93 -19.93
N LEU A 175 17.77 -11.25 -20.95
CA LEU A 175 19.17 -11.69 -20.83
C LEU A 175 20.12 -10.53 -21.17
N PRO A 176 21.39 -10.59 -20.75
CA PRO A 176 22.38 -9.55 -21.06
C PRO A 176 22.58 -9.27 -22.56
N ASP A 177 22.31 -10.25 -23.42
CA ASP A 177 22.45 -10.16 -24.88
C ASP A 177 21.12 -9.91 -25.62
N GLY A 178 20.01 -9.80 -24.89
CA GLY A 178 18.70 -9.49 -25.44
C GLY A 178 17.55 -10.16 -24.69
N SER A 179 16.32 -9.75 -24.99
CA SER A 179 15.14 -10.47 -24.49
C SER A 179 14.97 -11.81 -25.21
N GLY A 180 14.54 -12.82 -24.46
CA GLY A 180 13.99 -14.05 -25.02
C GLY A 180 12.65 -13.81 -25.74
N PRO A 181 12.03 -14.88 -26.25
CA PRO A 181 10.72 -14.76 -26.91
C PRO A 181 9.67 -14.21 -25.94
N THR A 182 8.84 -13.30 -26.44
CA THR A 182 7.64 -12.84 -25.72
C THR A 182 6.63 -13.97 -25.66
N VAL A 183 6.06 -14.15 -24.47
CA VAL A 183 4.95 -15.07 -24.20
C VAL A 183 3.71 -14.23 -23.92
N ASP A 184 2.67 -14.42 -24.72
CA ASP A 184 1.35 -13.83 -24.53
C ASP A 184 0.42 -14.83 -23.83
N ILE A 185 -0.37 -14.35 -22.87
CA ILE A 185 -1.42 -15.10 -22.20
C ILE A 185 -2.71 -14.31 -22.35
N GLU A 186 -3.76 -14.95 -22.88
CA GLU A 186 -5.04 -14.28 -23.18
C GLU A 186 -6.08 -14.43 -22.05
N ASP A 187 -6.10 -15.58 -21.36
CA ASP A 187 -7.16 -15.93 -20.40
C ASP A 187 -6.58 -16.43 -19.07
N LEU A 188 -5.73 -15.61 -18.44
CA LEU A 188 -5.21 -15.94 -17.12
C LEU A 188 -6.30 -15.80 -16.04
N ASP A 189 -6.68 -16.91 -15.41
CA ASP A 189 -7.75 -16.96 -14.42
C ASP A 189 -7.34 -16.44 -13.04
N ALA A 190 -7.67 -15.17 -12.79
CA ALA A 190 -7.60 -14.51 -11.51
C ALA A 190 -9.00 -14.12 -11.00
N THR A 191 -10.04 -14.84 -11.42
CA THR A 191 -11.43 -14.48 -11.08
C THR A 191 -11.72 -14.62 -9.59
N ALA A 192 -10.97 -15.45 -8.88
CA ALA A 192 -11.06 -15.62 -7.44
C ALA A 192 -10.66 -14.36 -6.64
N GLY A 193 -11.30 -14.19 -5.49
CA GLY A 193 -11.25 -12.99 -4.63
C GLY A 193 -12.44 -12.05 -4.86
N GLY A 194 -12.46 -10.90 -4.16
CA GLY A 194 -13.61 -9.99 -4.19
C GLY A 194 -14.78 -10.50 -3.34
N ILE A 195 -15.91 -9.80 -3.38
CA ILE A 195 -17.04 -10.04 -2.45
C ILE A 195 -17.78 -11.35 -2.75
N ASP A 196 -17.81 -11.76 -4.02
CA ASP A 196 -18.65 -12.89 -4.47
C ASP A 196 -17.95 -14.25 -4.42
N MET A 197 -16.62 -14.27 -4.25
CA MET A 197 -15.82 -15.51 -4.26
C MET A 197 -15.30 -15.84 -2.87
N PRO A 198 -15.28 -17.13 -2.47
CA PRO A 198 -14.67 -17.54 -1.20
C PRO A 198 -13.21 -17.10 -1.09
N GLU A 199 -12.77 -16.69 0.09
CA GLU A 199 -11.36 -16.37 0.36
C GLU A 199 -10.43 -17.53 0.02
N THR A 200 -10.90 -18.76 0.13
CA THR A 200 -10.13 -19.97 -0.19
C THR A 200 -10.14 -20.34 -1.67
N ALA A 201 -10.89 -19.65 -2.53
CA ALA A 201 -10.94 -19.96 -3.95
C ALA A 201 -9.53 -19.83 -4.58
N PRO A 202 -9.09 -20.79 -5.41
CA PRO A 202 -7.76 -20.74 -6.00
C PRO A 202 -7.67 -19.70 -7.11
N SER A 203 -6.48 -19.14 -7.32
CA SER A 203 -6.21 -18.17 -8.38
C SER A 203 -4.89 -18.48 -9.10
N ALA A 204 -4.71 -17.93 -10.31
CA ALA A 204 -3.55 -18.23 -11.14
C ALA A 204 -2.24 -17.69 -10.55
N CYS A 205 -1.24 -18.57 -10.50
CA CYS A 205 0.13 -18.28 -10.14
C CYS A 205 1.07 -18.79 -11.24
N LEU A 206 1.93 -17.91 -11.74
CA LEU A 206 2.87 -18.19 -12.83
C LEU A 206 4.25 -18.50 -12.31
N ASP A 207 4.84 -19.56 -12.85
CA ASP A 207 6.28 -19.72 -12.93
C ASP A 207 6.79 -19.15 -14.26
N LEU A 208 7.30 -17.92 -14.22
CA LEU A 208 7.91 -17.24 -15.39
C LEU A 208 9.09 -17.98 -16.03
N ALA A 209 9.76 -18.90 -15.32
CA ALA A 209 10.89 -19.64 -15.89
C ALA A 209 10.45 -20.79 -16.80
N SER A 210 9.38 -21.49 -16.41
CA SER A 210 8.83 -22.62 -17.17
C SER A 210 7.62 -22.25 -18.04
N GLY A 211 6.98 -21.12 -17.73
CA GLY A 211 5.69 -20.72 -18.25
C GLY A 211 4.51 -21.49 -17.65
N GLU A 212 4.73 -22.32 -16.62
CA GLU A 212 3.66 -23.10 -16.00
C GLU A 212 2.73 -22.20 -15.16
N GLN A 213 1.44 -22.26 -15.47
CA GLN A 213 0.37 -21.67 -14.67
C GLN A 213 -0.21 -22.70 -13.70
N ARG A 214 -0.35 -22.32 -12.43
CA ARG A 214 -0.95 -23.16 -11.38
C ARG A 214 -2.09 -22.42 -10.71
N MET A 215 -3.19 -23.10 -10.48
CA MET A 215 -4.29 -22.56 -9.68
C MET A 215 -4.04 -22.93 -8.23
N LEU A 216 -3.69 -21.94 -7.39
CA LEU A 216 -3.35 -22.14 -5.98
C LEU A 216 -4.33 -21.40 -5.09
N THR A 217 -4.78 -22.04 -4.02
CA THR A 217 -5.44 -21.35 -2.91
C THR A 217 -4.44 -20.42 -2.20
N PRO A 218 -4.90 -19.40 -1.43
CA PRO A 218 -3.99 -18.55 -0.67
C PRO A 218 -3.13 -19.29 0.36
N GLU A 219 -3.59 -20.43 0.86
CA GLU A 219 -2.80 -21.29 1.78
C GLU A 219 -1.68 -22.00 1.00
N GLU A 220 -2.01 -22.62 -0.14
CA GLU A 220 -1.02 -23.31 -0.98
C GLU A 220 0.03 -22.35 -1.54
N ALA A 221 -0.38 -21.15 -1.98
CA ALA A 221 0.55 -20.14 -2.49
C ALA A 221 1.58 -19.73 -1.41
N ARG A 222 1.14 -19.52 -0.17
CA ARG A 222 2.02 -19.19 0.98
C ARG A 222 2.93 -20.33 1.42
N ALA A 223 2.62 -21.56 1.04
CA ALA A 223 3.43 -22.74 1.34
C ALA A 223 4.41 -23.12 0.21
N SER A 224 4.38 -22.42 -0.94
CA SER A 224 5.07 -22.85 -2.16
C SER A 224 6.04 -21.80 -2.70
N THR A 225 7.25 -22.24 -3.05
CA THR A 225 8.24 -21.45 -3.79
C THR A 225 8.19 -21.68 -5.31
N ALA A 226 7.22 -22.45 -5.81
CA ALA A 226 7.17 -22.90 -7.21
C ALA A 226 6.52 -21.90 -8.18
N TRP A 227 6.36 -20.65 -7.78
CA TRP A 227 5.72 -19.59 -8.56
C TRP A 227 6.49 -18.28 -8.34
N HIS A 228 6.37 -17.35 -9.29
CA HIS A 228 7.00 -16.02 -9.25
C HIS A 228 5.98 -14.90 -9.07
N VAL A 229 4.84 -14.97 -9.77
CA VAL A 229 3.78 -13.96 -9.73
C VAL A 229 2.41 -14.63 -9.57
N CYS A 230 1.59 -14.21 -8.61
CA CYS A 230 0.21 -14.67 -8.44
C CYS A 230 -0.78 -13.52 -8.68
N PHE A 231 -1.95 -13.86 -9.21
CA PHE A 231 -3.00 -12.91 -9.57
C PHE A 231 -4.29 -13.30 -8.84
N ARG A 232 -4.97 -12.33 -8.24
CA ARG A 232 -6.24 -12.54 -7.52
C ARG A 232 -7.10 -11.28 -7.60
N ARG A 233 -8.17 -11.29 -8.40
CA ARG A 233 -8.89 -10.07 -8.81
C ARG A 233 -7.89 -9.02 -9.30
N SER A 234 -7.96 -7.79 -8.82
CA SER A 234 -7.03 -6.71 -9.13
C SER A 234 -5.68 -6.82 -8.40
N GLN A 235 -5.53 -7.73 -7.44
CA GLN A 235 -4.28 -7.91 -6.72
C GLN A 235 -3.33 -8.77 -7.55
N ILE A 236 -2.07 -8.33 -7.63
CA ILE A 236 -0.98 -9.07 -8.26
C ILE A 236 0.19 -9.01 -7.28
N GLY A 237 0.70 -10.17 -6.88
CA GLY A 237 1.78 -10.29 -5.90
C GLY A 237 2.96 -11.08 -6.43
N VAL A 238 4.15 -10.83 -5.89
CA VAL A 238 5.38 -11.57 -6.19
C VAL A 238 5.72 -12.55 -5.07
N ASN A 239 6.37 -13.67 -5.40
CA ASN A 239 6.75 -14.68 -4.41
C ASN A 239 7.99 -14.26 -3.60
N GLY A 240 7.83 -13.23 -2.77
CA GLY A 240 8.87 -12.75 -1.87
C GLY A 240 8.31 -11.78 -0.83
N GLU A 241 9.00 -11.70 0.31
CA GLU A 241 8.56 -10.94 1.48
C GLU A 241 7.16 -11.36 1.97
N LEU A 242 6.16 -10.47 2.00
CA LEU A 242 4.79 -10.82 2.42
C LEU A 242 4.00 -11.61 1.37
N GLY A 243 4.47 -11.62 0.12
CA GLY A 243 3.75 -12.25 -1.00
C GLY A 243 3.91 -13.77 -1.01
N GLY A 244 5.02 -14.31 -0.51
CA GLY A 244 5.23 -15.74 -0.41
C GLY A 244 6.64 -16.14 0.06
N PRO A 245 6.90 -17.45 0.22
CA PRO A 245 8.14 -17.97 0.81
C PRO A 245 9.35 -17.94 -0.15
N GLY A 246 9.16 -17.54 -1.41
CA GLY A 246 10.22 -17.43 -2.41
C GLY A 246 11.13 -16.21 -2.21
N THR A 247 11.95 -15.95 -3.23
CA THR A 247 12.87 -14.80 -3.26
C THR A 247 12.63 -13.86 -4.45
N ALA A 248 11.48 -14.01 -5.12
CA ALA A 248 11.14 -13.14 -6.24
C ALA A 248 10.90 -11.71 -5.75
N ARG A 249 11.38 -10.75 -6.54
CA ARG A 249 11.23 -9.31 -6.27
C ARG A 249 10.71 -8.61 -7.51
N GLY A 250 9.83 -7.65 -7.32
CA GLY A 250 9.28 -6.83 -8.40
C GLY A 250 9.74 -5.37 -8.32
N ALA A 251 9.64 -4.67 -9.44
CA ALA A 251 9.66 -3.21 -9.53
C ALA A 251 8.76 -2.74 -10.69
N ASP A 252 8.07 -1.60 -10.52
CA ASP A 252 7.41 -0.91 -11.63
C ASP A 252 8.41 0.08 -12.26
N LEU A 253 8.82 -0.18 -13.51
CA LEU A 253 9.78 0.67 -14.22
C LEU A 253 9.20 2.07 -14.54
N GLN A 254 7.92 2.29 -14.32
CA GLN A 254 7.18 3.52 -14.53
C GLN A 254 6.51 4.05 -13.25
N GLU A 255 6.92 3.58 -12.06
CA GLU A 255 6.29 3.99 -10.78
C GLU A 255 6.18 5.52 -10.65
N GLN A 256 7.21 6.25 -11.10
CA GLN A 256 7.26 7.72 -11.02
C GLN A 256 6.32 8.41 -12.02
N GLU A 257 6.01 7.78 -13.15
CA GLU A 257 5.10 8.31 -14.17
C GLU A 257 3.64 8.24 -13.70
N ALA A 258 3.28 7.22 -12.91
CA ALA A 258 1.90 6.92 -12.51
C ALA A 258 1.13 8.12 -11.93
N ARG A 259 1.85 9.05 -11.29
CA ARG A 259 1.29 10.26 -10.67
C ARG A 259 0.98 11.40 -11.65
N SER A 260 1.69 11.44 -12.76
CA SER A 260 1.51 12.45 -13.81
C SER A 260 0.60 11.99 -14.93
N GLU A 261 0.35 10.69 -15.04
CA GLU A 261 -0.54 10.12 -16.04
C GLU A 261 -1.99 10.49 -15.78
N SER A 262 -2.62 11.15 -16.76
CA SER A 262 -4.05 11.39 -16.72
C SER A 262 -4.84 10.16 -17.12
N LEU A 263 -6.05 10.00 -16.56
CA LEU A 263 -6.97 8.93 -16.96
C LEU A 263 -7.27 8.97 -18.48
N ALA A 264 -7.35 10.16 -19.06
CA ALA A 264 -7.57 10.34 -20.49
C ALA A 264 -6.42 9.75 -21.33
N GLU A 265 -5.17 10.00 -20.96
CA GLU A 265 -4.01 9.41 -21.65
C GLU A 265 -3.97 7.89 -21.51
N VAL A 266 -4.25 7.37 -20.31
CA VAL A 266 -4.25 5.91 -20.08
C VAL A 266 -5.34 5.22 -20.91
N LYS A 267 -6.52 5.83 -21.09
CA LYS A 267 -7.62 5.27 -21.89
C LYS A 267 -7.31 5.15 -23.38
N GLU A 268 -6.37 5.92 -23.90
CA GLU A 268 -5.94 5.85 -25.30
C GLU A 268 -4.88 4.78 -25.56
N ARG A 269 -4.30 4.17 -24.51
CA ARG A 269 -3.26 3.13 -24.65
C ARG A 269 -3.85 1.81 -25.12
N THR A 270 -3.10 1.12 -25.96
CA THR A 270 -3.44 -0.20 -26.49
C THR A 270 -2.22 -1.11 -26.44
N ALA A 271 -2.43 -2.43 -26.46
CA ALA A 271 -1.32 -3.39 -26.52
C ALA A 271 -0.33 -3.10 -27.67
N ALA A 272 -0.86 -2.65 -28.82
CA ALA A 272 -0.08 -2.28 -29.99
C ALA A 272 0.68 -0.95 -29.82
N SER A 273 0.06 0.08 -29.23
CA SER A 273 0.77 1.37 -29.00
C SER A 273 1.93 1.21 -28.03
N GLU A 274 1.79 0.31 -27.05
CA GLU A 274 2.78 0.12 -25.98
C GLU A 274 3.80 -1.01 -26.27
N GLU A 275 3.71 -1.68 -27.43
CA GLU A 275 4.62 -2.74 -27.87
C GLU A 275 6.07 -2.27 -28.00
N ALA A 276 6.30 -1.15 -28.69
CA ALA A 276 7.66 -0.64 -28.85
C ALA A 276 8.32 -0.29 -27.50
N ARG A 277 7.53 0.18 -26.52
CA ARG A 277 8.02 0.48 -25.16
C ARG A 277 8.39 -0.81 -24.43
N PHE A 278 7.54 -1.83 -24.51
CA PHE A 278 7.81 -3.16 -23.94
C PHE A 278 9.08 -3.77 -24.53
N ASP A 279 9.25 -3.74 -25.85
CA ASP A 279 10.41 -4.29 -26.53
C ASP A 279 11.71 -3.58 -26.15
N ALA A 280 11.66 -2.26 -25.99
CA ALA A 280 12.81 -1.43 -25.64
C ALA A 280 13.31 -1.63 -24.19
N ALA A 281 12.49 -2.17 -23.28
CA ALA A 281 12.93 -2.51 -21.93
C ALA A 281 13.86 -3.73 -21.97
N ASP A 282 15.16 -3.43 -21.95
CA ASP A 282 16.25 -4.39 -22.06
C ASP A 282 16.91 -4.67 -20.69
N HIS A 283 17.98 -5.45 -20.71
CA HIS A 283 18.69 -5.81 -19.48
C HIS A 283 19.25 -4.59 -18.75
N ALA A 284 19.68 -3.55 -19.46
CA ALA A 284 20.20 -2.35 -18.82
C ALA A 284 19.07 -1.60 -18.08
N ALA A 285 17.88 -1.53 -18.66
CA ALA A 285 16.71 -0.95 -18.01
C ALA A 285 16.31 -1.71 -16.73
N LEU A 286 16.34 -3.04 -16.77
CA LEU A 286 15.97 -3.88 -15.61
C LEU A 286 17.08 -3.96 -14.53
N THR A 287 18.34 -3.74 -14.89
CA THR A 287 19.47 -3.82 -13.94
C THR A 287 20.04 -2.47 -13.51
N ASP A 288 19.37 -1.37 -13.90
CA ASP A 288 19.74 -0.04 -13.43
C ASP A 288 19.68 0.00 -11.89
N ALA A 289 20.71 0.56 -11.27
CA ALA A 289 20.83 0.63 -9.81
C ALA A 289 19.74 1.49 -9.16
N ALA A 290 19.03 2.32 -9.93
CA ALA A 290 17.87 3.08 -9.49
C ALA A 290 16.59 2.22 -9.40
N VAL A 291 16.54 1.03 -10.01
CA VAL A 291 15.38 0.14 -9.95
C VAL A 291 15.34 -0.54 -8.58
N ALA A 292 14.37 -0.14 -7.76
CA ALA A 292 14.20 -0.64 -6.40
C ALA A 292 13.40 -1.95 -6.35
N TYR A 293 14.07 -3.08 -6.56
CA TYR A 293 13.47 -4.41 -6.43
C TYR A 293 13.14 -4.77 -4.98
N ARG A 294 11.88 -5.16 -4.74
CA ARG A 294 11.40 -5.65 -3.43
C ARG A 294 10.36 -6.76 -3.59
N GLY A 295 10.20 -7.57 -2.55
CA GLY A 295 9.02 -8.44 -2.44
C GLY A 295 7.78 -7.62 -2.11
N ASP A 296 6.66 -8.30 -1.90
CA ASP A 296 5.45 -7.62 -1.45
C ASP A 296 5.60 -7.17 0.01
N HIS A 297 5.10 -5.98 0.28
CA HIS A 297 5.01 -5.38 1.61
C HIS A 297 3.54 -4.98 1.86
N ILE A 298 3.28 -4.34 2.99
CA ILE A 298 1.95 -3.81 3.24
C ILE A 298 1.75 -2.60 2.31
N ALA A 299 0.82 -2.72 1.39
CA ALA A 299 0.34 -1.63 0.55
C ALA A 299 -0.95 -1.06 1.16
N THR A 300 -0.99 0.26 1.28
CA THR A 300 -2.11 0.99 1.87
C THR A 300 -2.62 2.03 0.90
N ALA A 301 -3.73 2.69 1.22
CA ALA A 301 -4.25 3.82 0.43
C ALA A 301 -3.24 4.97 0.28
N PHE A 302 -2.20 5.02 1.14
CA PHE A 302 -1.15 6.04 1.14
C PHE A 302 0.06 5.64 0.29
N THR A 303 0.30 4.33 0.09
CA THR A 303 1.47 3.81 -0.64
C THR A 303 1.59 4.47 -2.00
N GLY A 304 2.74 5.10 -2.26
CA GLY A 304 3.02 5.79 -3.51
C GLY A 304 2.20 7.06 -3.75
N ARG A 305 1.37 7.53 -2.80
CA ARG A 305 0.44 8.66 -3.02
C ARG A 305 0.65 9.85 -2.06
N TRP A 306 1.13 9.60 -0.85
CA TRP A 306 1.18 10.64 0.20
C TRP A 306 2.46 11.48 0.27
N LEU A 307 3.48 11.13 -0.52
CA LEU A 307 4.78 11.80 -0.53
C LEU A 307 5.07 12.42 -1.88
N ASP A 308 5.61 13.63 -1.95
CA ASP A 308 6.37 14.13 -3.09
C ASP A 308 7.80 13.57 -3.02
N ARG A 309 8.05 12.46 -3.74
CA ARG A 309 9.38 11.81 -3.79
C ARG A 309 10.39 12.58 -4.66
N GLY A 310 9.93 13.59 -5.42
CA GLY A 310 10.82 14.51 -6.14
C GLY A 310 11.50 15.51 -5.19
N ALA A 311 10.99 15.67 -3.97
CA ALA A 311 11.62 16.46 -2.92
C ALA A 311 12.72 15.66 -2.21
N SER A 312 13.79 16.33 -1.83
CA SER A 312 14.87 15.78 -1.00
C SER A 312 15.15 16.73 0.18
N PRO A 313 14.89 16.33 1.44
CA PRO A 313 14.26 15.07 1.86
C PRO A 313 12.79 14.96 1.38
N PRO A 314 12.17 13.76 1.39
CA PRO A 314 10.77 13.59 1.00
C PRO A 314 9.83 14.53 1.74
N ALA A 315 8.87 15.11 1.02
CA ALA A 315 7.84 16.02 1.55
C ALA A 315 6.44 15.41 1.37
N PRO A 316 5.38 15.91 2.03
CA PRO A 316 4.02 15.46 1.75
C PRO A 316 3.61 15.82 0.31
N ALA A 317 2.73 15.00 -0.27
CA ALA A 317 2.04 15.34 -1.51
C ALA A 317 1.17 16.59 -1.30
N LYS A 318 1.25 17.55 -2.23
CA LYS A 318 0.64 18.89 -2.07
C LYS A 318 -0.86 18.91 -2.34
N ASP A 319 -1.35 18.01 -3.18
CA ASP A 319 -2.73 18.02 -3.69
C ASP A 319 -3.52 16.79 -3.23
N ALA A 320 -3.22 16.27 -2.04
CA ALA A 320 -3.78 15.03 -1.52
C ALA A 320 -4.47 15.21 -0.16
N ALA A 321 -5.61 14.54 -0.03
CA ALA A 321 -6.31 14.31 1.23
C ALA A 321 -6.72 12.83 1.30
N TRP A 322 -7.13 12.34 2.47
CA TRP A 322 -7.56 10.95 2.62
C TRP A 322 -8.85 10.88 3.42
N LEU A 323 -9.87 10.23 2.86
CA LEU A 323 -11.00 9.74 3.63
C LEU A 323 -10.55 8.48 4.38
N VAL A 324 -10.68 8.48 5.71
CA VAL A 324 -10.20 7.41 6.60
C VAL A 324 -11.36 6.97 7.49
N GLN A 325 -11.56 5.66 7.63
CA GLN A 325 -12.51 5.07 8.57
C GLN A 325 -11.80 4.61 9.83
N SER A 326 -12.43 4.84 10.98
CA SER A 326 -11.95 4.36 12.28
C SER A 326 -11.91 2.83 12.35
N ALA A 327 -11.11 2.30 13.27
CA ALA A 327 -10.96 0.86 13.48
C ALA A 327 -12.26 0.16 13.90
N ASP A 328 -13.21 0.88 14.49
CA ASP A 328 -14.53 0.35 14.86
C ASP A 328 -15.56 0.42 13.72
N GLY A 329 -15.17 0.96 12.57
CA GLY A 329 -16.03 1.11 11.40
C GLY A 329 -17.11 2.19 11.53
N GLN A 330 -17.20 2.91 12.65
CA GLN A 330 -18.35 3.77 12.96
C GLN A 330 -18.23 5.22 12.51
N SER A 331 -17.01 5.74 12.35
CA SER A 331 -16.79 7.15 12.03
C SER A 331 -15.82 7.32 10.88
N ARG A 332 -15.99 8.41 10.14
CA ARG A 332 -15.08 8.77 9.06
C ARG A 332 -14.50 10.15 9.23
N TYR A 333 -13.25 10.26 8.82
CA TYR A 333 -12.43 11.45 8.95
C TYR A 333 -11.80 11.78 7.62
N VAL A 334 -11.62 13.05 7.32
CA VAL A 334 -10.64 13.48 6.33
C VAL A 334 -9.36 13.84 7.05
N THR A 335 -8.25 13.28 6.57
CA THR A 335 -6.90 13.63 7.00
C THR A 335 -6.16 14.36 5.89
N VAL A 336 -5.46 15.43 6.26
CA VAL A 336 -4.58 16.18 5.36
C VAL A 336 -3.22 16.30 6.01
N ILE A 337 -2.17 15.84 5.31
CA ILE A 337 -0.79 15.95 5.79
C ILE A 337 -0.24 17.30 5.31
N GLU A 338 -0.12 18.27 6.21
CA GLU A 338 0.21 19.65 5.84
C GLU A 338 1.70 19.85 5.58
N ARG A 339 2.55 19.28 6.43
CA ARG A 339 4.02 19.39 6.33
C ARG A 339 4.73 18.37 7.20
N PHE A 340 6.02 18.21 6.91
CA PHE A 340 6.98 17.54 7.79
C PHE A 340 7.94 18.56 8.40
N GLU A 341 8.32 18.35 9.65
CA GLU A 341 9.36 19.12 10.33
C GLU A 341 10.50 18.16 10.74
N GLY A 342 11.73 18.45 10.30
CA GLY A 342 12.88 17.60 10.58
C GLY A 342 12.99 16.33 9.73
N ALA A 343 12.37 16.32 8.53
CA ALA A 343 12.45 15.20 7.61
C ALA A 343 13.90 14.87 7.19
N THR A 344 14.16 13.58 7.02
CA THR A 344 15.41 12.98 6.54
C THR A 344 15.08 11.93 5.48
N ASP A 345 16.06 11.33 4.83
CA ASP A 345 15.78 10.26 3.85
C ASP A 345 15.09 9.02 4.46
N ALA A 346 15.15 8.84 5.79
CA ALA A 346 14.62 7.66 6.48
C ALA A 346 13.37 7.93 7.34
N SER A 347 13.03 9.19 7.62
CA SER A 347 11.90 9.52 8.49
C SER A 347 11.34 10.92 8.18
N PRO A 348 10.01 11.11 8.23
CA PRO A 348 9.39 12.43 8.14
C PRO A 348 9.72 13.33 9.35
N GLY A 349 10.31 12.79 10.42
CA GLY A 349 10.48 13.53 11.67
C GLY A 349 9.12 13.75 12.33
N ARG A 350 8.71 15.01 12.48
CA ARG A 350 7.38 15.36 12.95
C ARG A 350 6.42 15.55 11.78
N VAL A 351 5.35 14.77 11.78
CA VAL A 351 4.23 14.93 10.84
C VAL A 351 3.24 15.92 11.43
N ILE A 352 2.92 16.97 10.67
CA ILE A 352 1.86 17.91 11.02
C ILE A 352 0.67 17.63 10.12
N MET A 353 -0.44 17.22 10.71
CA MET A 353 -1.64 16.84 9.98
C MET A 353 -2.90 17.47 10.55
N ARG A 354 -3.92 17.58 9.70
CA ARG A 354 -5.26 18.00 10.09
C ARG A 354 -6.21 16.82 10.01
N VAL A 355 -7.07 16.68 11.01
CA VAL A 355 -8.09 15.63 11.11
C VAL A 355 -9.45 16.30 11.28
N LYS A 356 -10.38 16.03 10.35
CA LYS A 356 -11.75 16.53 10.41
C LYS A 356 -12.71 15.35 10.36
N GLN A 357 -13.57 15.20 11.35
CA GLN A 357 -14.67 14.24 11.26
C GLN A 357 -15.68 14.70 10.21
N VAL A 358 -16.12 13.77 9.36
CA VAL A 358 -17.07 14.03 8.26
C VAL A 358 -18.31 13.17 8.33
N GLU A 359 -18.25 12.01 8.99
CA GLU A 359 -19.39 11.12 9.26
C GLU A 359 -19.32 10.51 10.67
#